data_AF-A0A382DM95-F1
#
_entry.id   AF-A0A382DM95-F1
#
_cell.length_a   1.000
_cell.length_b   1.000
_cell.length_c   1.000
_cell.angle_alpha   90.00
_cell.angle_beta   90.00
_cell.angle_gamma   90.00
#
_symmetry.space_group_name_H-M   'P 1'
#
loop_
_entity.id
_entity.type
_entity.pdbx_description
1 polymer ?
#
loop_
_entity_poly.entity_id
_entity_poly.type
_entity_poly.pdbx_seq_one_letter_code
_entity_poly.pdbx_strand_id
1 'polypeptide(L)'
;MAVTLTILIAVPASTQEERAVGNFAGVGVRSMAMGGAFVGVADDFTAVFWNPAGLAQIQQREIYVGLNRNGFENQSSMDGASATANVNNTHFGSLGAVFPWPVARGSFVIAAGINRVSDLDWGLESSGHLDSLHIEDRFRHEGKLTTT
;
A
#
# COMPACT_ATOMS: atom_id res chain seq x y z
N MET A 1 -35.76 34.03 21.69
CA MET A 1 -34.58 33.39 22.32
C MET A 1 -34.67 31.91 22.02
N ALA A 2 -33.85 31.39 21.10
CA ALA A 2 -33.86 29.98 20.70
C ALA A 2 -32.60 29.31 21.24
N VAL A 3 -32.76 28.24 22.01
CA VAL A 3 -31.67 27.48 22.62
C VAL A 3 -31.25 26.38 21.66
N THR A 4 -30.04 26.46 21.10
CA THR A 4 -29.44 25.42 20.26
C THR A 4 -28.73 24.39 21.14
N LEU A 5 -29.22 23.15 21.10
CA LEU A 5 -28.60 22.00 21.74
C LEU A 5 -27.61 21.35 20.78
N THR A 6 -26.31 21.52 21.02
CA THR A 6 -25.24 20.86 20.28
C THR A 6 -24.87 19.57 21.00
N ILE A 7 -25.18 18.41 20.41
CA ILE A 7 -24.68 17.11 20.87
C ILE A 7 -23.34 16.85 20.17
N LEU A 8 -22.25 16.93 20.93
CA LEU A 8 -20.91 16.60 20.48
C LEU A 8 -20.66 15.11 20.73
N ILE A 9 -20.72 14.29 19.68
CA ILE A 9 -20.33 12.88 19.75
C ILE A 9 -18.82 12.83 19.52
N ALA A 10 -18.06 12.75 20.61
CA ALA A 10 -16.63 12.44 20.55
C ALA A 10 -16.47 10.95 20.22
N VAL A 11 -16.20 10.65 18.95
CA VAL A 11 -15.73 9.31 18.57
C VAL A 11 -14.28 9.22 19.06
N PRO A 12 -13.92 8.23 19.90
CA PRO A 12 -12.52 8.03 20.27
C PRO A 12 -11.72 7.81 18.98
N ALA A 13 -10.70 8.63 18.76
CA ALA A 13 -9.76 8.44 17.68
C ALA A 13 -9.10 7.07 17.89
N SER A 14 -9.56 6.05 17.17
CA SER A 14 -8.83 4.80 17.06
C SER A 14 -7.50 5.15 16.39
N THR A 15 -6.43 5.16 17.18
CA THR A 15 -5.06 5.09 16.67
C THR A 15 -5.00 3.86 15.78
N GLN A 16 -4.96 4.07 14.46
CA GLN A 16 -4.73 2.99 13.51
C GLN A 16 -3.36 2.40 13.84
N GLU A 17 -3.30 1.09 14.04
CA GLU A 17 -2.04 0.38 14.27
C GLU A 17 -1.07 0.68 13.12
N GLU A 18 0.10 1.19 13.47
CA GLU A 18 1.24 1.23 12.58
C GLU A 18 1.72 -0.20 12.34
N ARG A 19 1.25 -0.85 11.27
CA ARG A 19 1.87 -2.06 10.74
C ARG A 19 3.18 -1.69 10.06
N ALA A 20 4.23 -1.44 10.85
CA ALA A 20 5.60 -1.27 10.38
C ALA A 20 6.38 -2.60 10.48
N VAL A 21 5.89 -3.66 9.83
CA VAL A 21 6.69 -4.88 9.60
C VAL A 21 6.33 -5.45 8.23
N GLY A 22 7.18 -5.18 7.24
CA GLY A 22 7.07 -5.74 5.89
C GLY A 22 6.58 -4.73 4.84
N ASN A 23 7.41 -4.49 3.82
CA ASN A 23 7.15 -3.75 2.58
C ASN A 23 5.96 -2.77 2.63
N PHE A 24 6.24 -1.58 3.17
CA PHE A 24 5.31 -0.47 3.40
C PHE A 24 4.87 0.21 2.08
N ALA A 25 4.28 -0.55 1.16
CA ALA A 25 3.55 0.00 0.04
C ALA A 25 2.08 0.13 0.48
N GLY A 26 1.78 1.18 1.24
CA GLY A 26 0.40 1.53 1.58
C GLY A 26 -0.45 1.72 0.31
N VAL A 27 -1.77 1.62 0.43
CA VAL A 27 -2.66 1.80 -0.74
C VAL A 27 -2.57 3.24 -1.22
N GLY A 28 -2.13 3.47 -2.46
CA GLY A 28 -2.14 4.79 -3.08
C GLY A 28 -0.77 5.39 -3.39
N VAL A 29 -0.63 6.00 -4.57
CA VAL A 29 0.64 6.62 -4.98
C VAL A 29 0.95 7.88 -4.15
N ARG A 30 -0.07 8.64 -3.78
CA ARG A 30 0.07 9.86 -2.97
C ARG A 30 0.46 9.52 -1.52
N SER A 31 -0.12 8.46 -0.95
CA SER A 31 0.25 8.00 0.40
C SER A 31 1.69 7.48 0.45
N MET A 32 2.11 6.72 -0.57
CA MET A 32 3.51 6.27 -0.71
C MET A 32 4.49 7.44 -0.87
N ALA A 33 4.15 8.46 -1.67
CA ALA A 33 4.99 9.64 -1.84
C ALA A 33 5.16 10.45 -0.54
N MET A 34 4.18 10.38 0.37
CA MET A 34 4.22 11.02 1.69
C MET A 34 4.85 10.12 2.77
N GLY A 35 5.47 9.00 2.38
CA GLY A 35 6.05 8.05 3.34
C GLY A 35 5.02 7.43 4.28
N GLY A 36 3.75 7.29 3.84
CA GLY A 36 2.62 6.78 4.63
C GLY A 36 1.91 7.81 5.49
N ALA A 37 2.39 9.06 5.55
CA ALA A 37 1.76 10.13 6.30
C ALA A 37 0.58 10.75 5.52
N PHE A 38 -0.50 9.98 5.32
CA PHE A 38 -1.63 10.38 4.46
C PHE A 38 -2.99 10.46 5.14
N VAL A 39 -3.18 9.82 6.30
CA VAL A 39 -4.49 9.71 6.98
C VAL A 39 -5.21 11.06 7.20
N GLY A 40 -4.47 12.11 7.57
CA GLY A 40 -5.04 13.44 7.83
C GLY A 40 -5.36 14.27 6.60
N VAL A 41 -4.82 13.90 5.44
CA VAL A 41 -4.93 14.64 4.18
C VAL A 41 -5.56 13.79 3.07
N ALA A 42 -6.17 12.65 3.43
CA ALA A 42 -6.76 11.75 2.46
C ALA A 42 -7.96 12.42 1.76
N ASP A 43 -7.80 12.70 0.47
CA ASP A 43 -8.71 13.50 -0.34
C ASP A 43 -8.98 12.89 -1.73
N ASP A 44 -8.67 11.61 -1.91
CA ASP A 44 -8.82 10.86 -3.16
C ASP A 44 -9.54 9.51 -2.97
N PHE A 45 -9.64 8.70 -4.02
CA PHE A 45 -10.20 7.33 -3.94
C PHE A 45 -9.63 6.48 -2.78
N THR A 46 -8.34 6.65 -2.48
CA THR A 46 -7.64 5.88 -1.44
C THR A 46 -8.03 6.30 -0.03
N ALA A 47 -8.77 7.41 0.12
CA ALA A 47 -9.41 7.78 1.39
C ALA A 47 -10.36 6.69 1.92
N VAL A 48 -10.93 5.84 1.05
CA VAL A 48 -11.68 4.63 1.48
C VAL A 48 -10.83 3.73 2.39
N PHE A 49 -9.52 3.65 2.13
CA PHE A 49 -8.58 2.85 2.89
C PHE A 49 -7.99 3.61 4.09
N TRP A 50 -7.63 4.88 3.91
CA TRP A 50 -6.94 5.66 4.95
C TRP A 50 -7.87 6.38 5.92
N ASN A 51 -8.86 7.10 5.41
CA ASN A 51 -9.78 7.92 6.19
C ASN A 51 -11.07 8.22 5.40
N PRO A 52 -12.15 7.46 5.62
CA PRO A 52 -13.40 7.62 4.87
C PRO A 52 -14.05 9.02 5.04
N ALA A 53 -13.76 9.75 6.12
CA ALA A 53 -14.24 11.12 6.29
C ALA A 53 -13.65 12.09 5.24
N GLY A 54 -12.48 11.74 4.67
CA GLY A 54 -11.86 12.46 3.56
C GLY A 54 -12.69 12.47 2.28
N LEU A 55 -13.49 11.42 2.05
CA LEU A 55 -14.38 11.34 0.87
C LEU A 55 -15.40 12.48 0.84
N ALA A 56 -15.83 12.98 2.00
CA ALA A 56 -16.74 14.12 2.11
C ALA A 56 -16.15 15.41 1.52
N GLN A 57 -14.82 15.51 1.41
CA GLN A 57 -14.12 16.67 0.86
C GLN A 57 -14.06 16.63 -0.67
N ILE A 58 -14.36 15.49 -1.30
CA ILE A 58 -14.33 15.30 -2.75
C ILE A 58 -15.58 15.91 -3.39
N GLN A 59 -15.38 16.97 -4.17
CA GLN A 59 -16.46 17.71 -4.82
C GLN A 59 -16.66 17.34 -6.30
N GLN A 60 -15.70 16.65 -6.91
CA GLN A 60 -15.70 16.31 -8.33
C GLN A 60 -15.62 14.79 -8.51
N ARG A 61 -16.11 14.32 -9.66
CA ARG A 61 -15.97 12.91 -10.05
C ARG A 61 -14.50 12.63 -10.36
N GLU A 62 -13.98 11.54 -9.83
CA GLU A 62 -12.58 11.15 -9.99
C GLU A 62 -12.47 9.71 -10.48
N ILE A 63 -11.48 9.45 -11.34
CA ILE A 63 -11.02 8.11 -11.69
C ILE A 63 -9.56 8.02 -11.26
N TYR A 64 -9.26 6.98 -10.49
CA TYR A 64 -7.95 6.72 -9.94
C TYR A 64 -7.33 5.50 -10.60
N VAL A 65 -6.06 5.60 -11.00
CA VAL A 65 -5.27 4.50 -11.57
C VAL A 65 -3.87 4.55 -10.97
N GLY A 66 -3.40 3.42 -10.43
CA GLY A 66 -2.08 3.27 -9.83
C GLY A 66 -1.29 2.16 -10.48
N LEU A 67 -0.03 2.44 -10.81
CA LEU A 67 0.98 1.48 -11.25
C LEU A 67 2.11 1.48 -10.25
N ASN A 68 2.71 0.32 -10.02
CA ASN A 68 3.82 0.16 -9.10
C ASN A 68 5.01 -0.48 -9.83
N ARG A 69 6.21 -0.03 -9.45
CA ARG A 69 7.47 -0.56 -9.97
C ARG A 69 8.41 -0.82 -8.81
N ASN A 70 8.72 -2.09 -8.59
CA ASN A 70 9.66 -2.53 -7.58
C ASN A 70 10.96 -2.95 -8.26
N GLY A 71 12.09 -2.62 -7.63
CA GLY A 71 13.42 -2.99 -8.09
C GLY A 71 14.27 -3.38 -6.89
N PHE A 72 14.84 -4.58 -6.94
CA PHE A 72 15.75 -5.09 -5.93
C PHE A 72 17.11 -5.33 -6.59
N GLU A 73 18.14 -4.71 -6.02
CA GLU A 73 19.52 -4.95 -6.39
C GLU A 73 20.21 -5.63 -5.23
N ASN A 74 20.86 -6.76 -5.51
CA ASN A 74 21.65 -7.48 -4.55
C ASN A 74 23.07 -7.60 -5.07
N GLN A 75 24.03 -7.10 -4.30
CA GLN A 75 25.45 -7.18 -4.62
C GLN A 75 26.11 -8.14 -3.63
N SER A 76 26.66 -9.24 -4.15
CA SER A 76 27.45 -10.20 -3.38
C SER A 76 28.93 -10.06 -3.77
N SER A 77 29.81 -9.91 -2.78
CA SER A 77 31.26 -9.86 -3.01
C SER A 77 31.95 -10.99 -2.25
N MET A 78 32.78 -11.75 -2.95
CA MET A 78 33.60 -12.82 -2.38
C MET A 78 35.00 -12.76 -2.98
N ASP A 79 36.00 -12.57 -2.12
CA ASP A 79 37.44 -12.57 -2.47
C ASP A 79 37.79 -11.71 -3.71
N GLY A 80 37.27 -10.48 -3.77
CA GLY A 80 37.51 -9.54 -4.87
C GLY A 80 36.66 -9.78 -6.12
N ALA A 81 35.97 -10.92 -6.23
CA ALA A 81 34.91 -11.11 -7.22
C ALA A 81 33.61 -10.45 -6.72
N SER A 82 32.90 -9.74 -7.61
CA SER A 82 31.61 -9.12 -7.31
C SER A 82 30.56 -9.62 -8.29
N ALA A 83 29.43 -10.08 -7.78
CA ALA A 83 28.26 -10.47 -8.56
C ALA A 83 27.09 -9.56 -8.17
N THR A 84 26.51 -8.90 -9.16
CA THR A 84 25.33 -8.04 -8.99
C THR A 84 24.13 -8.73 -9.62
N ALA A 85 23.11 -9.02 -8.82
CA ALA A 85 21.81 -9.48 -9.27
C ALA A 85 20.81 -8.32 -9.21
N ASN A 86 20.12 -8.07 -10.32
CA ASN A 86 19.09 -7.04 -10.41
C ASN A 86 17.77 -7.68 -10.81
N VAL A 87 16.72 -7.42 -10.04
CA VAL A 87 15.36 -7.88 -10.30
C VAL A 87 14.45 -6.66 -10.32
N ASN A 88 13.75 -6.45 -11.43
CA ASN A 88 12.81 -5.36 -11.61
C ASN A 88 11.45 -5.90 -12.06
N ASN A 89 10.39 -5.45 -11.40
CA ASN A 89 9.02 -5.83 -11.69
C ASN A 89 8.13 -4.58 -11.78
N THR A 90 7.31 -4.49 -12.83
CA THR A 90 6.31 -3.42 -12.98
C THR A 90 4.95 -4.07 -13.08
N HIS A 91 4.03 -3.66 -12.22
CA HIS A 91 2.71 -4.23 -12.15
C HIS A 91 1.64 -3.16 -11.95
N PHE A 92 0.41 -3.55 -12.24
CA PHE A 92 -0.76 -2.73 -11.96
C PHE A 92 -1.10 -2.79 -10.47
N GLY A 93 -1.22 -1.63 -9.82
CA GLY A 93 -1.51 -1.53 -8.40
C GLY A 93 -3.01 -1.48 -8.11
N SER A 94 -3.70 -0.50 -8.69
CA SER A 94 -5.04 -0.13 -8.22
C SER A 94 -5.85 0.63 -9.26
N LEU A 95 -7.17 0.47 -9.23
CA LEU A 95 -8.10 1.32 -9.96
C LEU A 95 -9.34 1.59 -9.14
N GLY A 96 -9.82 2.82 -9.18
CA GLY A 96 -11.01 3.23 -8.46
C GLY A 96 -11.72 4.38 -9.14
N ALA A 97 -12.95 4.61 -8.72
CA ALA A 97 -13.76 5.73 -9.14
C ALA A 97 -14.50 6.32 -7.93
N VAL A 98 -14.66 7.64 -7.93
CA VAL A 98 -15.36 8.40 -6.91
C VAL A 98 -16.44 9.24 -7.56
N PHE A 99 -17.65 9.13 -7.03
CA PHE A 99 -18.85 9.81 -7.50
C PHE A 99 -19.50 10.58 -6.35
N PRO A 100 -19.28 11.90 -6.27
CA PRO A 100 -20.04 12.76 -5.39
C PRO A 100 -21.44 13.02 -5.97
N TRP A 101 -22.47 12.85 -5.14
CA TRP A 101 -23.86 13.13 -5.47
C TRP A 101 -24.31 14.43 -4.79
N PRO A 102 -24.95 15.36 -5.52
CA PRO A 102 -25.41 16.61 -4.93
C PRO A 102 -26.58 16.36 -3.98
N VAL A 103 -26.41 16.75 -2.71
CA VAL A 103 -27.45 16.67 -1.67
C VAL A 103 -27.69 18.05 -1.06
N ALA A 104 -28.91 18.30 -0.58
CA ALA A 104 -29.33 19.63 -0.12
C ALA A 104 -28.57 20.13 1.14
N ARG A 105 -28.05 19.22 1.97
CA ARG A 105 -27.19 19.53 3.11
C ARG A 105 -26.14 18.43 3.29
N GLY A 106 -24.87 18.83 3.37
CA GLY A 106 -23.74 17.92 3.52
C GLY A 106 -23.20 17.38 2.20
N SER A 107 -22.47 16.27 2.27
CA SER A 107 -21.85 15.59 1.13
C SER A 107 -22.27 14.12 1.11
N PHE A 108 -22.75 13.63 -0.03
CA PHE A 108 -22.95 12.21 -0.25
C PHE A 108 -21.98 11.76 -1.35
N VAL A 109 -21.04 10.88 -1.03
CA VAL A 109 -19.99 10.44 -1.94
C VAL A 109 -19.91 8.92 -1.95
N ILE A 110 -19.90 8.34 -3.14
CA ILE A 110 -19.74 6.91 -3.37
C ILE A 110 -18.37 6.69 -3.99
N ALA A 111 -17.58 5.80 -3.41
CA ALA A 111 -16.28 5.40 -3.94
C ALA A 111 -16.19 3.89 -4.04
N ALA A 112 -15.67 3.38 -5.15
CA ALA A 112 -15.49 1.95 -5.40
C ALA A 112 -14.24 1.70 -6.23
N GLY A 113 -13.53 0.60 -5.96
CA GLY A 113 -12.34 0.23 -6.71
C GLY A 113 -11.68 -1.04 -6.20
N ILE A 114 -10.63 -1.43 -6.91
CA ILE A 114 -9.83 -2.63 -6.69
C ILE A 114 -8.39 -2.21 -6.37
N ASN A 115 -7.79 -2.86 -5.37
CA ASN A 115 -6.39 -2.65 -4.98
C ASN A 115 -5.71 -4.02 -4.88
N ARG A 116 -4.51 -4.16 -5.45
CA ARG A 116 -3.71 -5.38 -5.39
C ARG A 116 -2.70 -5.26 -4.24
N VAL A 117 -2.89 -6.05 -3.19
CA VAL A 117 -2.15 -5.98 -1.91
C VAL A 117 -1.00 -7.01 -1.82
N SER A 118 -0.84 -7.90 -2.81
CA SER A 118 0.12 -9.00 -2.69
C SER A 118 1.00 -9.16 -3.92
N ASP A 119 2.30 -9.05 -3.68
CA ASP A 119 3.36 -9.43 -4.61
C ASP A 119 3.85 -10.83 -4.26
N LEU A 120 3.50 -11.79 -5.13
CA LEU A 120 4.02 -13.16 -5.12
C LEU A 120 5.38 -13.20 -5.85
N ASP A 121 6.29 -12.27 -5.52
CA ASP A 121 7.57 -12.19 -6.21
C ASP A 121 8.53 -13.24 -5.63
N TRP A 122 8.90 -14.17 -6.50
CA TRP A 122 9.73 -15.34 -6.23
C TRP A 122 11.16 -14.99 -5.79
N GLY A 123 11.68 -15.76 -4.82
CA GLY A 123 12.99 -15.55 -4.19
C GLY A 123 14.21 -15.82 -5.08
N LEU A 124 15.27 -15.08 -4.79
CA LEU A 124 16.58 -15.07 -5.45
C LEU A 124 17.40 -16.34 -5.10
N GLU A 125 17.98 -16.99 -6.10
CA GLU A 125 18.81 -18.19 -5.96
C GLU A 125 20.29 -17.79 -6.01
N SER A 126 21.06 -18.11 -4.96
CA SER A 126 22.51 -17.89 -4.90
C SER A 126 23.22 -19.23 -4.79
N SER A 127 23.92 -19.65 -5.84
CA SER A 127 24.74 -20.86 -5.88
C SER A 127 26.21 -20.48 -6.01
N GLY A 128 27.05 -21.02 -5.11
CA GLY A 128 28.50 -20.84 -5.12
C GLY A 128 29.20 -22.20 -5.04
N HIS A 129 30.25 -22.39 -5.84
CA HIS A 129 30.99 -23.65 -5.92
C HIS A 129 32.45 -23.45 -5.51
N LEU A 130 32.89 -24.16 -4.47
CA LEU A 130 34.29 -24.29 -4.06
C LEU A 130 34.60 -25.78 -3.85
N ASP A 131 35.79 -26.21 -4.26
CA ASP A 131 36.24 -27.61 -4.47
C ASP A 131 36.13 -28.55 -3.25
N SER A 132 35.74 -28.06 -2.06
CA SER A 132 35.56 -28.89 -0.86
C SER A 132 34.47 -28.45 0.13
N LEU A 133 33.63 -27.45 -0.17
CA LEU A 133 32.54 -27.02 0.71
C LEU A 133 31.34 -26.56 -0.12
N HIS A 134 30.29 -27.38 -0.09
CA HIS A 134 29.01 -27.11 -0.75
C HIS A 134 28.08 -26.44 0.27
N ILE A 135 27.97 -25.11 0.24
CA ILE A 135 26.98 -24.38 1.03
C ILE A 135 25.83 -24.03 0.10
N GLU A 136 24.74 -24.79 0.22
CA GLU A 136 23.50 -24.52 -0.47
C GLU A 136 22.50 -23.99 0.54
N ASP A 137 22.26 -22.68 0.52
CA ASP A 137 21.31 -22.05 1.42
C ASP A 137 20.02 -21.75 0.66
N ARG A 138 18.96 -22.49 1.00
CA ARG A 138 17.69 -22.50 0.26
C ARG A 138 16.58 -21.97 1.14
N PHE A 139 16.35 -20.67 1.10
CA PHE A 139 15.20 -20.07 1.77
C PHE A 139 14.06 -19.80 0.78
N ARG A 140 12.99 -20.59 0.87
CA ARG A 140 11.72 -20.37 0.16
C ARG A 140 10.56 -20.74 1.07
N HIS A 141 9.81 -19.74 1.55
CA HIS A 141 8.33 -19.66 1.57
C HIS A 141 7.87 -18.60 2.56
N GLU A 142 7.30 -17.50 2.08
CA GLU A 142 6.26 -16.78 2.83
C GLU A 142 5.17 -16.37 1.82
N GLY A 143 4.03 -17.05 1.84
CA GLY A 143 2.88 -16.65 1.01
C GLY A 143 2.09 -17.76 0.34
N LYS A 144 1.74 -18.84 1.06
CA LYS A 144 0.58 -19.67 0.69
C LYS A 144 -0.20 -20.05 1.94
N LEU A 145 -1.50 -19.77 1.93
CA LEU A 145 -2.48 -20.32 2.87
C LEU A 145 -2.37 -21.85 2.83
N THR A 146 -1.86 -22.42 3.91
CA THR A 146 -1.96 -23.84 4.20
C THR A 146 -3.42 -24.15 4.53
N THR A 147 -4.22 -24.49 3.52
CA THR A 147 -5.43 -25.28 3.78
C THR A 147 -4.98 -26.71 4.00
N THR A 148 -5.08 -27.15 5.26
CA THR A 148 -5.06 -28.56 5.65
C THR A 148 -6.19 -29.32 4.97
#